data_AF-A0A928YVI7-F1
#
_entry.id   AF-A0A928YVI7-F1
#
_cell.length_a   1.000
_cell.length_b   1.000
_cell.length_c   1.000
_cell.angle_alpha   90.00
_cell.angle_beta   90.00
_cell.angle_gamma   90.00
#
_symmetry.space_group_name_H-M   'P 1'
#
loop_
_entity.id
_entity.type
_entity.pdbx_description
1 polymer ?
#
loop_
_entity_poly.entity_id
_entity_poly.type
_entity_poly.pdbx_seq_one_letter_code
_entity_poly.pdbx_strand_id
1 'polypeptide(L)'
;MTTLETFEIETVETLVRLAVLLIFVIFVAFFVAAELAIVSASKGEIDSLAQQSDNPGTQKAAQLVQKAQNNLGQYLSVTQTGTTAGSLLLGWLGEDATVHWIEPWINLLPIPHLSAMITSHTIATAIAFLLVTYVESVLGE
;
A
#
# COMPACT_ATOMS: atom_id res chain seq x y z
N MET A 1 2.77 -42.94 2.35
CA MET A 1 1.54 -42.37 1.75
C MET A 1 1.26 -41.00 2.35
N THR A 2 1.34 -40.82 3.66
CA THR A 2 1.02 -39.57 4.39
C THR A 2 2.01 -38.41 4.20
N THR A 3 3.28 -38.64 3.86
CA THR A 3 4.29 -37.57 3.74
C THR A 3 4.23 -36.79 2.42
N LEU A 4 3.68 -37.38 1.35
CA LEU A 4 3.50 -36.68 0.07
C LEU A 4 2.27 -35.78 0.08
N GLU A 5 1.16 -36.23 0.68
CA GLU A 5 -0.04 -35.40 0.86
C GLU A 5 0.23 -34.19 1.75
N THR A 6 1.03 -34.32 2.82
CA THR A 6 1.41 -33.16 3.64
C THR A 6 2.26 -32.15 2.87
N PHE A 7 3.14 -32.60 1.98
CA PHE A 7 3.98 -31.72 1.18
C PHE A 7 3.18 -30.98 0.09
N GLU A 8 2.20 -31.64 -0.52
CA GLU A 8 1.27 -30.99 -1.46
C GLU A 8 0.38 -29.95 -0.76
N ILE A 9 -0.07 -30.21 0.47
CA ILE A 9 -0.87 -29.24 1.23
C ILE A 9 -0.03 -28.00 1.61
N GLU A 10 1.21 -28.18 2.06
CA GLU A 10 2.11 -27.09 2.48
C GLU A 10 2.50 -26.16 1.31
N THR A 11 2.73 -26.75 0.12
CA THR A 11 3.03 -25.98 -1.10
C THR A 11 1.82 -25.21 -1.60
N VAL A 12 0.62 -25.79 -1.55
CA VAL A 12 -0.63 -25.10 -1.90
C VAL A 12 -0.91 -23.94 -0.94
N GLU A 13 -0.73 -24.13 0.36
CA GLU A 13 -0.90 -23.05 1.34
C GLU A 13 0.07 -21.89 1.09
N THR A 14 1.35 -22.21 0.82
CA THR A 14 2.37 -21.21 0.50
C THR A 14 2.02 -20.46 -0.79
N LEU A 15 1.56 -21.17 -1.82
CA LEU A 15 1.16 -20.56 -3.10
C LEU A 15 -0.05 -19.62 -2.91
N VAL A 16 -1.03 -20.03 -2.11
CA VAL A 16 -2.19 -19.20 -1.77
C VAL A 16 -1.76 -17.94 -1.02
N ARG A 17 -0.89 -18.07 -0.01
CA ARG A 17 -0.35 -16.92 0.75
C ARG A 17 0.39 -15.95 -0.17
N LEU A 18 1.24 -16.44 -1.06
CA LEU A 18 1.94 -15.61 -2.04
C LEU A 18 0.98 -14.91 -3.01
N ALA A 19 -0.06 -15.62 -3.47
CA ALA A 19 -1.08 -15.04 -4.34
C ALA A 19 -1.86 -13.91 -3.62
N VAL A 20 -2.23 -14.12 -2.36
CA VAL A 20 -2.89 -13.09 -1.53
C VAL A 20 -1.97 -11.88 -1.36
N LEU A 21 -0.69 -12.09 -1.03
CA LEU A 21 0.30 -11.02 -0.88
C LEU A 21 0.43 -10.22 -2.17
N LEU A 22 0.54 -10.90 -3.32
CA LEU A 22 0.62 -10.26 -4.63
C LEU A 22 -0.63 -9.41 -4.93
N ILE A 23 -1.83 -9.92 -4.65
CA ILE A 23 -3.09 -9.19 -4.82
C ILE A 23 -3.10 -7.92 -3.96
N PHE A 24 -2.67 -8.02 -2.71
CA PHE A 24 -2.58 -6.86 -1.81
C PHE A 24 -1.56 -5.83 -2.31
N VAL A 25 -0.39 -6.25 -2.79
CA VAL A 25 0.60 -5.35 -3.39
C VAL A 25 0.00 -4.60 -4.59
N ILE A 26 -0.72 -5.30 -5.48
CA ILE A 26 -1.40 -4.67 -6.62
C ILE A 26 -2.47 -3.68 -6.13
N PHE A 27 -3.23 -4.04 -5.10
CA PHE A 27 -4.24 -3.17 -4.51
C PHE A 27 -3.63 -1.89 -3.94
N VAL A 28 -2.53 -1.97 -3.20
CA VAL A 28 -1.85 -0.78 -2.68
C VAL A 28 -1.24 0.05 -3.81
N ALA A 29 -0.58 -0.59 -4.78
CA ALA A 29 -0.04 0.08 -5.96
C ALA A 29 -1.12 0.82 -6.78
N PHE A 30 -2.36 0.32 -6.81
CA PHE A 30 -3.49 1.02 -7.43
C PHE A 30 -3.83 2.34 -6.73
N PHE A 31 -3.79 2.40 -5.38
CA PHE A 31 -4.01 3.66 -4.66
C PHE A 31 -2.92 4.68 -4.94
N VAL A 32 -1.66 4.25 -5.00
CA VAL A 32 -0.51 5.10 -5.38
C VAL A 32 -0.68 5.63 -6.80
N ALA A 33 -1.06 4.76 -7.75
CA ALA A 33 -1.32 5.18 -9.13
C ALA A 33 -2.51 6.15 -9.23
N ALA A 34 -3.56 5.95 -8.43
CA ALA A 34 -4.69 6.87 -8.37
C ALA A 34 -4.30 8.24 -7.81
N GLU A 35 -3.50 8.27 -6.74
CA GLU A 35 -2.93 9.49 -6.17
C GLU A 35 -2.08 10.24 -7.20
N LEU A 36 -1.20 9.54 -7.91
CA LEU A 36 -0.38 10.11 -8.98
C LEU A 36 -1.21 10.65 -10.15
N ALA A 37 -2.23 9.92 -10.61
CA ALA A 37 -3.10 10.39 -11.69
C ALA A 37 -3.85 11.67 -11.29
N ILE A 38 -4.22 11.77 -10.02
CA ILE A 38 -4.91 12.90 -9.40
C ILE A 38 -3.97 14.11 -9.25
N VAL A 39 -2.72 13.89 -8.85
CA VAL A 39 -1.69 14.95 -8.71
C VAL A 39 -1.16 15.43 -10.06
N SER A 40 -1.01 14.52 -11.03
CA SER A 40 -0.55 14.81 -12.39
C SER A 40 -1.56 15.63 -13.20
N ALA A 41 -2.84 15.54 -12.88
CA ALA A 41 -3.87 16.40 -13.47
C ALA A 41 -3.65 17.86 -13.06
N SER A 42 -3.08 18.67 -13.95
CA SER A 42 -2.66 20.03 -13.58
C SER A 42 -3.86 20.95 -13.31
N LYS A 43 -3.94 21.50 -12.09
CA LYS A 43 -4.85 22.61 -11.76
C LYS A 43 -4.66 23.80 -12.70
N GLY A 44 -3.40 24.07 -13.07
CA GLY A 44 -3.01 25.25 -13.84
C GLY A 44 -3.55 25.28 -15.28
N GLU A 45 -3.54 24.16 -16.00
CA GLU A 45 -4.11 24.11 -17.36
C GLU A 45 -5.64 24.13 -17.34
N ILE A 46 -6.26 23.51 -16.34
CA ILE A 46 -7.72 23.47 -16.24
C ILE A 46 -8.29 24.83 -15.81
N ASP A 47 -7.60 25.54 -14.92
CA ASP A 47 -7.94 26.93 -14.58
C ASP A 47 -7.72 27.89 -15.77
N SER A 48 -6.66 27.70 -16.56
CA SER A 48 -6.43 28.51 -17.75
C SER A 48 -7.50 28.24 -18.83
N LEU A 49 -7.88 26.98 -19.05
CA LEU A 49 -8.96 26.59 -19.96
C LEU A 49 -10.34 27.07 -19.49
N ALA A 50 -10.61 27.10 -18.18
CA ALA A 50 -11.87 27.60 -17.63
C ALA A 50 -12.00 29.13 -17.77
N GLN A 51 -10.89 29.86 -17.71
CA GLN A 51 -10.87 31.32 -17.75
C GLN A 51 -10.62 31.91 -19.15
N GLN A 52 -9.90 31.21 -20.04
CA GLN A 52 -9.49 31.72 -21.36
C GLN A 52 -10.24 31.10 -22.55
N SER A 53 -11.13 30.13 -22.34
CA SER A 53 -11.83 29.49 -23.47
C SER A 53 -13.04 30.30 -23.94
N ASP A 54 -12.99 30.79 -25.18
CA ASP A 54 -14.11 31.44 -25.90
C ASP A 54 -15.27 30.48 -26.24
N ASN A 55 -15.11 29.17 -25.98
CA ASN A 55 -16.06 28.15 -26.40
C ASN A 55 -16.91 27.67 -25.21
N PRO A 56 -18.24 27.94 -25.18
CA PRO A 56 -19.08 27.70 -24.00
C PRO A 56 -19.22 26.21 -23.60
N GLY A 57 -18.96 25.28 -24.53
CA GLY A 57 -18.92 23.84 -24.24
C GLY A 57 -17.67 23.43 -23.45
N THR A 58 -16.50 23.97 -23.84
CA THR A 58 -15.21 23.72 -23.18
C THR A 58 -15.16 24.37 -21.80
N GLN A 59 -15.78 25.55 -21.65
CA GLN A 59 -15.85 26.26 -20.37
C GLN A 59 -16.68 25.49 -19.32
N LYS A 60 -17.81 24.89 -19.72
CA LYS A 60 -18.61 24.04 -18.82
C LYS A 60 -17.88 22.77 -18.40
N ALA A 61 -17.15 22.13 -19.32
CA ALA A 61 -16.33 20.97 -19.01
C ALA A 61 -15.20 21.34 -18.03
N ALA A 62 -14.51 22.46 -18.26
CA ALA A 62 -13.44 22.95 -17.40
C ALA A 62 -13.94 23.31 -15.99
N GLN A 63 -15.11 23.93 -15.85
CA GLN A 63 -15.74 24.20 -14.54
C GLN A 63 -16.15 22.93 -13.79
N LEU A 64 -16.63 21.90 -14.52
CA LEU A 64 -16.94 20.58 -13.95
C LEU A 64 -15.68 19.91 -13.40
N VAL A 65 -14.59 19.95 -14.17
CA VAL A 65 -13.30 19.42 -13.75
C VAL A 65 -12.72 20.25 -12.59
N GLN A 66 -12.82 21.58 -12.60
CA GLN A 66 -12.42 22.45 -11.49
C GLN A 66 -13.18 22.14 -10.19
N LYS A 67 -14.48 21.84 -10.28
CA LYS A 67 -15.29 21.40 -9.13
C LYS A 67 -14.84 20.03 -8.59
N ALA A 68 -14.49 19.10 -9.48
CA ALA A 68 -13.89 17.83 -9.09
C ALA A 68 -12.51 18.06 -8.44
N GLN A 69 -11.75 19.03 -8.95
CA GLN A 69 -10.44 19.41 -8.42
C GLN A 69 -10.51 20.09 -7.03
N ASN A 70 -11.59 20.80 -6.70
CA ASN A 70 -11.75 21.38 -5.37
C ASN A 70 -11.90 20.33 -4.26
N ASN A 71 -12.30 19.09 -4.61
CA ASN A 71 -12.38 17.98 -3.65
C ASN A 71 -11.14 17.10 -3.65
N LEU A 72 -10.05 17.48 -4.36
CA LEU A 72 -8.82 16.68 -4.44
C LEU A 72 -8.28 16.32 -3.06
N GLY A 73 -8.33 17.25 -2.10
CA GLY A 73 -7.90 16.96 -0.74
C GLY A 73 -8.68 15.82 -0.08
N GLN A 74 -9.96 15.66 -0.40
CA GLN A 74 -10.79 14.55 0.10
C GLN A 74 -10.44 13.23 -0.60
N TYR A 75 -10.18 13.25 -1.92
CA TYR A 75 -9.74 12.06 -2.65
C TYR A 75 -8.35 11.59 -2.20
N LEU A 76 -7.39 12.51 -2.07
CA LEU A 76 -6.04 12.28 -1.54
C LEU A 76 -6.09 11.69 -0.12
N SER A 77 -6.94 12.26 0.75
CA SER A 77 -7.08 11.75 2.12
C SER A 77 -7.62 10.30 2.15
N VAL A 78 -8.56 9.96 1.27
CA VAL A 78 -9.11 8.60 1.17
C VAL A 78 -8.08 7.63 0.59
N THR A 79 -7.35 8.01 -0.47
CA THR A 79 -6.31 7.15 -1.06
C THR A 79 -5.18 6.91 -0.07
N GLN A 80 -4.71 7.94 0.64
CA GLN A 80 -3.64 7.82 1.64
C GLN A 80 -4.03 6.94 2.84
N THR A 81 -5.29 7.03 3.29
CA THR A 81 -5.82 6.12 4.32
C THR A 81 -5.90 4.68 3.80
N GLY A 82 -6.29 4.50 2.52
CA GLY A 82 -6.29 3.21 1.83
C GLY A 82 -4.90 2.59 1.71
N THR A 83 -3.90 3.36 1.29
CA THR A 83 -2.49 2.95 1.23
C THR A 83 -2.00 2.54 2.63
N THR A 84 -2.27 3.35 3.65
CA THR A 84 -1.87 3.05 5.04
C THR A 84 -2.49 1.74 5.53
N ALA A 85 -3.80 1.56 5.33
CA ALA A 85 -4.51 0.34 5.74
C ALA A 85 -4.00 -0.89 4.97
N GLY A 86 -3.74 -0.75 3.66
CA GLY A 86 -3.20 -1.82 2.83
C GLY A 86 -1.77 -2.22 3.23
N SER A 87 -0.91 -1.25 3.53
CA SER A 87 0.47 -1.52 3.96
C SER A 87 0.52 -2.16 5.36
N LEU A 88 -0.40 -1.82 6.27
CA LEU A 88 -0.53 -2.51 7.56
C LEU A 88 -0.99 -3.96 7.39
N LEU A 89 -1.96 -4.20 6.51
CA LEU A 89 -2.42 -5.56 6.20
C LEU A 89 -1.33 -6.38 5.51
N LEU A 90 -0.53 -5.78 4.63
CA LEU A 90 0.66 -6.41 4.05
C LEU A 90 1.72 -6.72 5.12
N GLY A 91 1.94 -5.81 6.07
CA GLY A 91 2.83 -6.04 7.20
C GLY A 91 2.40 -7.25 8.04
N TRP A 92 1.11 -7.38 8.34
CA TRP A 92 0.55 -8.54 9.04
C TRP A 92 0.67 -9.82 8.19
N LEU A 93 0.31 -9.78 6.91
CA LEU A 93 0.44 -10.95 6.02
C LEU A 93 1.91 -11.35 5.77
N GLY A 94 2.85 -10.39 5.85
CA GLY A 94 4.29 -10.59 5.69
C GLY A 94 5.03 -10.89 6.99
N GLU A 95 4.33 -10.96 8.12
CA GLU A 95 4.89 -11.21 9.44
C GLU A 95 5.67 -12.52 9.48
N ASP A 96 5.07 -13.63 9.03
CA ASP A 96 5.70 -14.95 9.01
C ASP A 96 7.02 -14.95 8.20
N ALA A 97 7.10 -14.18 7.12
CA ALA A 97 8.31 -14.09 6.30
C ALA A 97 9.42 -13.28 7.00
N THR A 98 9.05 -12.26 7.77
CA THR A 98 9.99 -11.32 8.41
C THR A 98 10.47 -11.84 9.77
N VAL A 99 9.64 -12.60 10.49
CA VAL A 99 9.97 -13.21 11.79
C VAL A 99 11.19 -14.11 11.70
N HIS A 100 11.26 -14.97 10.68
CA HIS A 100 12.42 -15.87 10.47
C HIS A 100 13.75 -15.12 10.32
N TRP A 101 13.73 -13.87 9.85
CA TRP A 101 14.92 -13.03 9.73
C TRP A 101 15.29 -12.33 11.04
N ILE A 102 14.31 -12.03 11.89
CA ILE A 102 14.48 -11.23 13.11
C ILE A 102 14.69 -12.10 14.36
N GLU A 103 14.11 -13.31 14.39
CA GLU A 103 14.24 -14.29 15.48
C GLU A 103 15.68 -14.53 15.98
N PRO A 104 16.70 -14.73 15.12
CA PRO A 104 18.07 -14.96 15.58
C PRO A 104 18.67 -13.76 16.32
N TRP A 105 18.25 -12.54 15.98
CA TRP A 105 18.73 -11.31 16.64
C TRP A 105 18.08 -11.09 17.99
N ILE A 106 16.82 -11.51 18.15
CA ILE A 106 16.07 -11.35 19.40
C ILE A 106 16.41 -12.44 20.42
N ASN A 107 16.72 -13.66 19.97
CA ASN A 107 17.22 -14.73 20.83
C ASN A 107 18.59 -14.43 21.48
N LEU A 108 19.31 -13.40 21.00
CA LEU A 108 20.53 -12.90 21.65
C LEU A 108 20.25 -12.01 22.87
N LEU A 109 19.01 -11.55 23.08
CA LEU A 109 18.62 -10.71 24.22
C LEU A 109 18.07 -11.58 25.37
N PRO A 110 18.40 -11.27 26.64
CA PRO A 110 17.91 -12.02 27.80
C PRO A 110 16.48 -11.60 28.17
N ILE A 111 15.53 -11.85 27.27
CA ILE A 111 14.10 -11.50 27.41
C ILE A 111 13.30 -12.80 27.54
N PRO A 112 12.23 -12.87 28.36
CA PRO A 112 11.34 -14.03 28.37
C PRO A 112 10.80 -14.31 26.96
N HIS A 113 10.76 -15.59 26.58
CA HIS A 113 10.46 -16.07 25.22
C HIS A 113 9.14 -15.52 24.66
N LEU A 114 8.11 -15.39 25.50
CA LEU A 114 6.80 -14.88 25.09
C LEU A 114 6.84 -13.38 24.75
N SER A 115 7.59 -12.58 25.52
CA SER A 115 7.76 -11.14 25.25
C SER A 115 8.75 -10.89 24.11
N ALA A 116 9.76 -11.75 23.94
CA ALA A 116 10.66 -11.75 22.80
C ALA A 116 9.90 -11.97 21.48
N MET A 117 9.03 -12.98 21.44
CA MET A 117 8.18 -13.29 20.30
C MET A 117 7.27 -12.11 19.94
N ILE A 118 6.44 -11.61 20.86
CA ILE A 118 5.52 -10.49 20.59
C ILE A 118 6.25 -9.22 20.11
N THR A 119 7.41 -8.94 20.71
CA THR A 119 8.25 -7.80 20.32
C THR A 119 8.83 -8.00 18.92
N SER A 120 9.25 -9.22 18.57
CA SER A 120 9.73 -9.58 17.24
C SER A 120 8.68 -9.34 16.16
N HIS A 121 7.46 -9.82 16.38
CA HIS A 121 6.34 -9.69 15.46
C HIS A 121 5.95 -8.23 15.27
N THR A 122 5.87 -7.45 16.35
CA THR A 122 5.52 -6.03 16.28
C THR A 122 6.57 -5.21 15.52
N ILE A 123 7.86 -5.45 15.81
CA ILE A 123 8.96 -4.75 15.15
C ILE A 123 9.06 -5.17 13.68
N ALA A 124 8.91 -6.46 13.37
CA ALA A 124 8.89 -6.99 12.02
C ALA A 124 7.81 -6.31 11.17
N THR A 125 6.58 -6.27 11.67
CA THR A 125 5.44 -5.62 11.01
C THR A 125 5.68 -4.12 10.81
N ALA A 126 6.23 -3.43 11.81
CA ALA A 126 6.55 -2.01 11.69
C ALA A 126 7.64 -1.73 10.64
N ILE A 127 8.71 -2.54 10.61
CA ILE A 127 9.78 -2.40 9.61
C ILE A 127 9.27 -2.73 8.21
N ALA A 128 8.53 -3.83 8.05
CA ALA A 128 7.94 -4.20 6.77
C ALA A 128 6.99 -3.10 6.26
N PHE A 129 6.13 -2.57 7.13
CA PHE A 129 5.26 -1.44 6.83
C PHE A 129 6.05 -0.21 6.35
N LEU A 130 7.10 0.17 7.09
CA LEU A 130 7.92 1.34 6.74
C LEU A 130 8.67 1.14 5.42
N LEU A 131 9.20 -0.05 5.16
CA LEU A 131 9.89 -0.37 3.91
C LEU A 131 8.94 -0.31 2.72
N VAL A 132 7.77 -0.94 2.82
CA VAL A 132 6.72 -0.90 1.78
C VAL A 132 6.29 0.55 1.54
N THR A 133 5.98 1.28 2.60
CA THR A 133 5.59 2.71 2.52
C THR A 133 6.69 3.56 1.90
N TYR A 134 7.96 3.31 2.22
CA TYR A 134 9.08 4.05 1.66
C TYR A 134 9.26 3.76 0.17
N VAL A 135 9.22 2.49 -0.23
CA VAL A 135 9.33 2.10 -1.65
C VAL A 135 8.19 2.70 -2.45
N GLU A 136 6.96 2.69 -1.93
CA GLU A 136 5.79 3.30 -2.57
C GLU A 136 5.89 4.83 -2.64
N SER A 137 6.35 5.47 -1.57
CA SER A 137 6.57 6.92 -1.55
C SER A 137 7.63 7.34 -2.55
N VAL A 138 8.72 6.58 -2.69
CA VAL A 138 9.82 6.88 -3.63
C VAL A 138 9.44 6.58 -5.07
N LEU A 139 8.70 5.50 -5.32
CA LEU A 139 8.15 5.22 -6.66
C LEU A 139 7.00 6.16 -7.03
N GLY A 140 6.38 6.79 -6.04
CA GLY A 140 5.29 7.75 -6.16
C GLY A 140 5.72 9.21 -6.33
N GLU A 141 7.01 9.53 -6.17
CA GLU A 141 7.61 10.83 -6.56
C GLU A 141 8.13 10.81 -8.00
#